data_AF-A0AAV5WWG2-F1
#
_entry.id   AF-A0AAV5WWG2-F1
#
_cell.length_a   1.000
_cell.length_b   1.000
_cell.length_c   1.000
_cell.angle_alpha   90.00
_cell.angle_beta   90.00
_cell.angle_gamma   90.00
#
_symmetry.space_group_name_H-M   'P 1'
#
loop_
_entity.id
_entity.type
_entity.pdbx_description
1 polymer ?
#
loop_
_entity_poly.entity_id
_entity_poly.type
_entity_poly.pdbx_seq_one_letter_code
_entity_poly.pdbx_strand_id
1 'polypeptide(L)'
;MFSLSVPPSFELAMRRSIFFVLLIVIYLIFGALSLQFMRRSPAERLTSIESERIDLKRAELLNVLWAETVARTENDWYRIANQKLNHYEKTLQSNSALTSKETNDGSFGGALKLAFKLITTIGAVEPDELTSGGQLFATLYSMAGIPLYLLYLNQCNRMISSLITGWKVVAALFSFVFTGAVVVDILEKDSDAKSFLYNFFSVFLHFTTVGEESSGIGTFLMILLCMFGLSLSSLSFGFIQQKLEKQLLSSEWSFSKLFGQLNRMKEKMDKASEDESEAAITVNHYPIAEEEEEEEEEEEEED
;
A
#
# COMPACT_ATOMS: atom_id res chain seq x y z
N MET A 1 -8.11 -5.25 -40.90
CA MET A 1 -8.63 -5.02 -39.53
C MET A 1 -8.15 -6.18 -38.69
N PHE A 2 -7.06 -6.00 -37.92
CA PHE A 2 -6.45 -7.08 -37.14
C PHE A 2 -7.35 -7.43 -35.96
N SER A 3 -8.21 -8.45 -36.09
CA SER A 3 -8.78 -9.10 -34.92
C SER A 3 -7.65 -9.89 -34.25
N LEU A 4 -6.98 -9.26 -33.30
CA LEU A 4 -5.99 -9.94 -32.47
C LEU A 4 -6.76 -10.96 -31.63
N SER A 5 -6.86 -12.21 -32.11
CA SER A 5 -7.51 -13.28 -31.37
C SER A 5 -6.69 -13.52 -30.12
N VAL A 6 -7.22 -13.03 -29.01
CA VAL A 6 -6.58 -13.17 -27.70
C VAL A 6 -6.47 -14.67 -27.40
N PRO A 7 -5.30 -15.18 -27.01
CA PRO A 7 -5.15 -16.60 -26.73
C PRO A 7 -6.06 -16.98 -25.54
N PRO A 8 -6.71 -18.16 -25.58
CA PRO A 8 -7.68 -18.57 -24.55
C PRO A 8 -7.06 -18.69 -23.15
N SER A 9 -5.74 -18.90 -23.06
CA SER A 9 -4.98 -18.87 -21.81
C SER A 9 -4.95 -17.48 -21.16
N PHE A 10 -4.89 -16.41 -21.97
CA PHE A 10 -4.90 -15.04 -21.49
C PHE A 10 -6.28 -14.64 -20.97
N GLU A 11 -7.35 -15.04 -21.65
CA GLU A 11 -8.72 -14.75 -21.21
C GLU A 11 -9.01 -15.38 -19.84
N LEU A 12 -8.59 -16.63 -19.63
CA LEU A 12 -8.74 -17.31 -18.34
C LEU A 12 -7.93 -16.61 -17.23
N ALA A 13 -6.66 -16.26 -17.52
CA ALA A 13 -5.79 -15.56 -16.58
C ALA A 13 -6.32 -14.17 -16.22
N MET A 14 -6.86 -13.43 -17.20
CA MET A 14 -7.47 -12.12 -17.01
C MET A 14 -8.68 -12.23 -16.07
N ARG A 15 -9.57 -13.19 -16.29
CA ARG A 15 -10.79 -13.37 -15.50
C ARG A 15 -10.48 -13.67 -14.03
N ARG A 16 -9.49 -14.54 -13.80
CA ARG A 16 -8.97 -14.85 -12.46
C ARG A 16 -8.30 -13.65 -11.81
N SER A 17 -7.54 -12.86 -12.58
CA SER A 17 -6.89 -11.65 -12.07
C SER A 17 -7.90 -10.57 -11.67
N ILE A 18 -8.95 -10.35 -12.47
CA ILE A 18 -10.04 -9.41 -12.16
C ILE A 18 -10.72 -9.78 -10.83
N PHE A 19 -10.98 -11.07 -10.61
CA PHE A 19 -11.54 -11.57 -9.36
C PHE A 19 -10.66 -11.22 -8.15
N PHE A 20 -9.36 -11.48 -8.22
CA PHE A 20 -8.43 -11.13 -7.13
C PHE A 20 -8.30 -9.62 -6.92
N VAL A 21 -8.29 -8.81 -7.99
CA VAL A 21 -8.26 -7.34 -7.88
C VAL A 21 -9.49 -6.82 -7.17
N LEU A 22 -10.69 -7.29 -7.52
CA LEU A 22 -11.93 -6.91 -6.84
C LEU A 22 -11.88 -7.26 -5.34
N LEU A 23 -11.38 -8.44 -5.00
CA LEU A 23 -11.24 -8.86 -3.61
C LEU A 23 -10.25 -7.98 -2.84
N ILE A 24 -9.12 -7.62 -3.45
CA ILE A 24 -8.15 -6.70 -2.86
C ILE A 24 -8.78 -5.33 -2.61
N VAL A 25 -9.55 -4.79 -3.57
CA VAL A 25 -10.25 -3.51 -3.41
C VAL A 25 -11.23 -3.56 -2.24
N ILE A 26 -12.03 -4.63 -2.12
CA ILE A 26 -12.96 -4.82 -0.99
C ILE A 26 -12.19 -4.89 0.34
N TYR A 27 -11.08 -5.63 0.39
CA TYR A 27 -10.24 -5.75 1.57
C TYR A 27 -9.61 -4.40 1.98
N LEU A 28 -9.19 -3.60 1.01
CA LEU A 28 -8.66 -2.25 1.25
C LEU A 28 -9.73 -1.30 1.78
N ILE A 29 -10.96 -1.33 1.26
CA ILE A 29 -12.08 -0.52 1.77
C ILE A 29 -12.39 -0.91 3.22
N PHE A 30 -12.48 -2.21 3.51
CA PHE A 30 -12.69 -2.72 4.86
C PHE A 30 -11.56 -2.29 5.81
N GLY A 31 -10.31 -2.39 5.36
CA GLY A 31 -9.14 -1.93 6.10
C GLY A 31 -9.16 -0.43 6.35
N ALA A 32 -9.51 0.38 5.35
CA ALA A 32 -9.61 1.83 5.47
C ALA A 32 -10.68 2.26 6.48
N LEU A 33 -11.87 1.63 6.45
CA LEU A 33 -12.94 1.90 7.41
C LEU A 33 -12.55 1.48 8.83
N SER A 34 -11.96 0.28 8.97
CA SER A 34 -11.51 -0.22 10.28
C SER A 34 -10.43 0.66 10.88
N LEU A 35 -9.45 1.07 10.07
CA LEU A 35 -8.39 1.97 10.50
C LEU A 35 -8.92 3.37 10.76
N GLN A 36 -9.88 3.90 9.99
CA GLN A 36 -10.49 5.20 10.28
C GLN A 36 -11.14 5.21 11.68
N PHE A 37 -11.76 4.11 12.08
CA PHE A 37 -12.40 3.99 13.39
C PHE A 37 -11.40 3.79 14.54
N MET A 38 -10.35 2.98 14.34
CA MET A 38 -9.34 2.69 15.37
C MET A 38 -8.20 3.70 15.45
N ARG A 39 -7.98 4.49 14.40
CA ARG A 39 -6.91 5.48 14.36
C ARG A 39 -7.27 6.59 15.34
N ARG A 40 -6.41 6.77 16.34
CA ARG A 40 -6.45 7.88 17.28
C ARG A 40 -6.69 9.19 16.53
N SER A 41 -7.67 9.98 17.00
CA SER A 41 -8.10 11.22 16.36
C SER A 41 -6.89 12.10 16.01
N PRO A 42 -6.87 12.81 14.87
CA PRO A 42 -5.79 13.75 14.53
C PRO A 42 -5.49 14.73 15.67
N ALA A 43 -6.52 15.10 16.45
CA ALA A 43 -6.40 15.97 17.61
C ALA A 43 -5.56 15.36 18.76
N GLU A 44 -5.60 14.04 18.96
CA GLU A 44 -4.83 13.36 20.01
C GLU A 44 -3.37 13.06 19.59
N ARG A 45 -3.13 12.89 18.28
CA ARG A 45 -1.79 12.64 17.72
C ARG A 45 -0.88 13.87 17.82
N LEU A 46 -1.49 15.05 17.80
CA LEU A 46 -0.88 16.36 18.04
C LEU A 46 -0.71 16.68 19.53
N THR A 47 -1.01 15.77 20.47
CA THR A 47 -0.88 16.05 21.91
C THR A 47 0.09 15.17 22.66
N SER A 48 0.53 14.02 22.11
CA SER A 48 1.40 13.11 22.86
C SER A 48 2.87 13.24 22.44
N ILE A 49 3.63 13.91 23.32
CA ILE A 49 5.09 13.86 23.51
C ILE A 49 5.92 14.85 22.66
N GLU A 50 5.83 14.84 21.33
CA GLU A 50 6.68 15.71 20.50
C GLU A 50 6.09 17.12 20.33
N SER A 51 4.77 17.20 20.19
CA SER A 51 4.05 18.46 19.99
C SER A 51 3.94 19.31 21.25
N GLU A 52 3.89 18.74 22.46
CA GLU A 52 3.83 19.53 23.69
C GLU A 52 5.14 20.32 23.88
N ARG A 53 6.30 19.73 23.56
CA ARG A 53 7.58 20.45 23.51
C ARG A 53 7.62 21.49 22.39
N ILE A 54 7.08 21.17 21.22
CA ILE A 54 7.04 22.10 20.07
C ILE A 54 6.10 23.28 20.34
N ASP A 55 4.94 23.04 20.96
CA ASP A 55 3.94 24.06 21.30
C ASP A 55 4.42 24.93 22.47
N LEU A 56 5.10 24.35 23.46
CA LEU A 56 5.78 25.12 24.52
C LEU A 56 6.90 25.99 23.94
N LYS A 57 7.75 25.45 23.06
CA LYS A 57 8.81 26.22 22.40
C LYS A 57 8.23 27.29 21.45
N ARG A 58 7.10 27.01 20.79
CA ARG A 58 6.38 27.98 19.95
C ARG A 58 5.79 29.09 20.79
N ALA A 59 5.19 28.77 21.94
CA ALA A 59 4.63 29.76 22.87
C ALA A 59 5.74 30.62 23.50
N GLU A 60 6.87 30.02 23.87
CA GLU A 60 8.06 30.73 24.36
C GLU A 60 8.62 31.67 23.28
N LEU A 61 8.77 31.18 22.04
CA LEU A 61 9.20 32.00 20.91
C LEU A 61 8.23 33.17 20.66
N LEU A 62 6.92 32.92 20.71
CA LEU A 62 5.90 33.97 20.54
C LEU A 62 5.99 35.02 21.66
N ASN A 63 6.14 34.59 22.92
CA ASN A 63 6.28 35.48 24.07
C ASN A 63 7.55 36.33 23.98
N VAL A 64 8.67 35.73 23.57
CA VAL A 64 9.94 36.44 23.34
C VAL A 64 9.81 37.43 22.19
N LEU A 65 9.14 37.06 21.10
CA LEU A 65 8.91 37.95 19.96
C LEU A 65 8.01 39.12 20.34
N TRP A 66 6.95 38.87 21.11
CA TRP A 66 6.00 39.88 21.57
C TRP A 66 6.63 40.88 22.55
N ALA A 67 7.43 40.39 23.50
CA ALA A 67 8.16 41.25 24.43
C ALA A 67 9.16 42.17 23.71
N GLU A 68 9.81 41.68 22.63
CA GLU A 68 10.74 42.47 21.83
C GLU A 68 10.01 43.47 20.90
N THR A 69 8.76 43.19 20.48
CA THR A 69 7.94 44.11 19.65
C THR A 69 7.71 45.46 20.35
N VAL A 70 7.54 45.45 21.67
CA VAL A 70 7.24 46.67 22.45
C VAL A 70 8.45 47.62 22.55
N ALA A 71 9.67 47.12 22.28
CA ALA A 71 10.91 47.85 22.52
C ALA A 71 11.58 48.43 21.26
N ARG A 72 11.12 48.11 20.04
CA ARG A 72 11.83 48.44 18.79
C ARG A 72 10.94 48.99 17.67
N THR A 73 11.56 49.62 16.68
CA THR A 73 10.94 50.05 15.43
C THR A 73 10.60 48.85 14.53
N GLU A 74 9.55 48.99 13.72
CA GLU A 74 8.94 47.91 12.93
C GLU A 74 9.92 47.17 12.00
N ASN A 75 10.84 47.90 11.36
CA ASN A 75 11.81 47.33 10.42
C ASN A 75 12.89 46.48 11.12
N ASP A 76 13.33 46.88 12.31
CA ASP A 76 14.32 46.13 13.08
C ASP A 76 13.70 44.88 13.71
N TRP A 77 12.43 44.99 14.15
CA TRP A 77 11.66 43.87 14.65
C TRP A 77 11.44 42.80 13.56
N TYR A 78 11.04 43.19 12.35
CA TYR A 78 10.83 42.26 11.23
C TYR A 78 12.08 41.42 10.93
N ARG A 79 13.26 42.06 10.91
CA ARG A 79 14.52 41.38 10.62
C ARG A 79 14.91 40.37 11.71
N ILE A 80 14.68 40.72 12.98
CA ILE A 80 14.95 39.85 14.13
C ILE A 80 13.93 38.70 14.20
N ALA A 81 12.66 38.97 13.91
CA ALA A 81 11.60 37.97 13.89
C ALA A 81 11.88 36.89 12.84
N ASN A 82 12.24 37.30 11.61
CA ASN A 82 12.64 36.36 10.56
C ASN A 82 13.90 35.57 10.93
N GLN A 83 14.87 36.20 11.60
CA GLN A 83 16.08 35.50 12.05
C GLN A 83 15.77 34.43 13.11
N LYS A 84 14.94 34.76 14.11
CA LYS A 84 14.54 33.81 15.17
C LYS A 84 13.63 32.71 14.64
N LEU A 85 12.71 33.04 13.73
CA LEU A 85 11.83 32.06 13.07
C LEU A 85 12.64 31.09 12.21
N ASN A 86 13.58 31.59 11.41
CA ASN A 86 14.46 30.75 10.59
C ASN A 86 15.36 29.86 11.47
N HIS A 87 15.83 30.38 12.61
CA HIS A 87 16.57 29.56 13.59
C HIS A 87 15.71 28.46 14.21
N TYR A 88 14.45 28.76 14.54
CA TYR A 88 13.49 27.79 15.06
C TYR A 88 13.15 26.71 14.02
N GLU A 89 12.88 27.12 12.79
CA GLU A 89 12.62 26.22 11.67
C GLU A 89 13.83 25.32 11.37
N LYS A 90 15.04 25.88 11.34
CA LYS A 90 16.28 25.10 11.18
C LYS A 90 16.50 24.11 12.32
N THR A 91 16.11 24.48 13.54
CA THR A 91 16.20 23.60 14.71
C THR A 91 15.16 22.48 14.63
N LEU A 92 13.92 22.79 14.21
CA LEU A 92 12.88 21.80 13.95
C LEU A 92 13.28 20.83 12.84
N GLN A 93 13.75 21.34 11.71
CA GLN A 93 14.28 20.54 10.61
C GLN A 93 15.46 19.68 11.06
N SER A 94 16.33 20.19 11.93
CA SER A 94 17.43 19.39 12.49
C SER A 94 16.96 18.31 13.46
N ASN A 95 15.86 18.52 14.20
CA ASN A 95 15.30 17.54 15.13
C ASN A 95 14.46 16.47 14.41
N SER A 96 13.70 16.85 13.39
CA SER A 96 13.05 15.89 12.48
C SER A 96 14.11 15.08 11.72
N ALA A 97 15.17 15.74 11.27
CA ALA A 97 16.32 15.06 10.69
C ALA A 97 17.10 14.23 11.73
N LEU A 98 17.09 14.56 13.02
CA LEU A 98 17.71 13.74 14.08
C LEU A 98 17.01 12.40 14.28
N THR A 99 15.71 12.31 13.96
CA THR A 99 14.97 11.04 13.93
C THR A 99 15.46 10.14 12.79
N SER A 100 15.86 10.71 11.65
CA SER A 100 16.53 9.98 10.56
C SER A 100 18.06 9.86 10.74
N LYS A 101 18.69 10.72 11.56
CA LYS A 101 20.15 10.81 11.73
C LYS A 101 20.76 9.74 12.64
N GLU A 102 19.99 8.89 13.30
CA GLU A 102 20.56 7.69 13.94
C GLU A 102 21.14 6.70 12.91
N THR A 103 20.93 6.92 11.61
CA THR A 103 21.54 6.13 10.53
C THR A 103 22.86 6.68 9.98
N ASN A 104 23.26 7.91 10.37
CA ASN A 104 24.41 8.60 9.76
C ASN A 104 25.63 8.68 10.71
N ASP A 105 25.94 7.59 11.39
CA ASP A 105 27.34 7.33 11.72
C ASP A 105 27.98 6.77 10.45
N GLY A 106 28.87 7.52 9.79
CA GLY A 106 29.70 7.06 8.67
C GLY A 106 30.62 5.86 8.99
N SER A 107 30.33 5.15 10.07
CA SER A 107 30.83 3.85 10.42
C SER A 107 30.43 2.79 9.40
N PHE A 108 31.30 1.80 9.22
CA PHE A 108 31.00 0.62 8.41
C PHE A 108 29.72 -0.11 8.85
N GLY A 109 29.41 -0.09 10.16
CA GLY A 109 28.21 -0.70 10.71
C GLY A 109 26.92 -0.02 10.22
N GLY A 110 26.88 1.31 10.18
CA GLY A 110 25.75 2.07 9.64
C GLY A 110 25.54 1.80 8.14
N ALA A 111 26.63 1.83 7.36
CA ALA A 111 26.58 1.50 5.94
C ALA A 111 26.14 0.05 5.67
N LEU A 112 26.55 -0.91 6.52
CA LEU A 112 26.13 -2.31 6.43
C LEU A 112 24.64 -2.47 6.75
N LYS A 113 24.11 -1.76 7.75
CA LYS A 113 22.67 -1.73 8.04
C LYS A 113 21.89 -1.16 6.86
N LEU A 114 22.34 -0.05 6.27
CA LEU A 114 21.71 0.54 5.10
C LEU A 114 21.71 -0.42 3.90
N ALA A 115 22.84 -1.08 3.62
CA ALA A 115 22.94 -2.09 2.58
C ALA A 115 21.99 -3.27 2.84
N PHE A 116 21.90 -3.73 4.09
CA PHE A 116 20.98 -4.78 4.49
C PHE A 116 19.51 -4.38 4.30
N LYS A 117 19.10 -3.18 4.74
CA LYS A 117 17.75 -2.62 4.53
C LYS A 117 17.39 -2.60 3.04
N LEU A 118 18.34 -2.20 2.19
CA LEU A 118 18.16 -2.15 0.73
C LEU A 118 17.88 -3.53 0.10
N ILE A 119 18.69 -4.54 0.43
CA ILE A 119 18.51 -5.88 -0.16
C ILE A 119 17.28 -6.62 0.40
N THR A 120 16.93 -6.36 1.66
CA THR A 120 15.81 -7.01 2.36
C THR A 120 14.50 -6.24 2.22
N THR A 121 14.53 -5.06 1.59
CA THR A 121 13.39 -4.15 1.42
C THR A 121 12.71 -3.79 2.74
N ILE A 122 13.47 -3.72 3.84
CA ILE A 122 12.95 -3.39 5.17
C ILE A 122 12.92 -1.88 5.33
N GLY A 123 11.73 -1.36 5.63
CA GLY A 123 11.53 0.06 5.94
C GLY A 123 11.60 0.96 4.71
N ALA A 124 11.18 2.20 4.89
CA ALA A 124 11.32 3.23 3.87
C ALA A 124 12.76 3.77 3.89
N VAL A 125 13.37 3.91 2.71
CA VAL A 125 14.61 4.67 2.55
C VAL A 125 14.23 5.99 1.90
N GLU A 126 14.47 7.09 2.61
CA GLU A 126 14.20 8.41 2.07
C GLU A 126 15.27 8.79 1.04
N PRO A 127 14.90 9.24 -0.17
CA PRO A 127 15.88 9.58 -1.21
C PRO A 127 16.76 10.76 -0.81
N ASP A 128 16.27 11.63 0.10
CA ASP A 128 16.95 12.86 0.55
C ASP A 128 18.15 12.57 1.46
N GLU A 129 18.26 11.34 1.99
CA GLU A 129 19.39 10.91 2.82
C GLU A 129 20.63 10.54 1.98
N LEU A 130 20.46 10.26 0.69
CA LEU A 130 21.53 9.80 -0.18
C LEU A 130 22.02 10.89 -1.12
N THR A 131 23.34 10.94 -1.33
CA THR A 131 23.93 11.75 -2.41
C THR A 131 23.43 11.29 -3.77
N SER A 132 23.41 12.16 -4.78
CA SER A 132 22.94 11.79 -6.14
C SER A 132 23.69 10.58 -6.72
N GLY A 133 24.99 10.43 -6.42
CA GLY A 133 25.76 9.23 -6.77
C GLY A 133 25.37 7.99 -5.94
N GLY A 134 25.09 8.19 -4.64
CA GLY A 134 24.59 7.16 -3.74
C GLY A 134 23.23 6.60 -4.17
N GLN A 135 22.31 7.45 -4.66
CA GLN A 135 21.00 7.04 -5.19
C GLN A 135 21.14 6.12 -6.40
N LEU A 136 22.05 6.44 -7.33
CA LEU A 136 22.33 5.59 -8.50
C LEU A 136 22.92 4.24 -8.07
N PHE A 137 23.89 4.26 -7.16
CA PHE A 137 24.48 3.04 -6.63
C PHE A 137 23.46 2.18 -5.88
N ALA A 138 22.65 2.78 -5.01
CA ALA A 138 21.56 2.14 -4.28
C ALA A 138 20.56 1.44 -5.21
N THR A 139 20.21 2.09 -6.32
CA THR A 139 19.31 1.54 -7.34
C THR A 139 19.91 0.28 -7.98
N LEU A 140 21.16 0.34 -8.44
CA LEU A 140 21.85 -0.79 -9.05
C LEU A 140 22.09 -1.94 -8.05
N TYR A 141 22.46 -1.59 -6.82
CA TYR A 141 22.68 -2.52 -5.73
C TYR A 141 21.40 -3.28 -5.37
N SER A 142 20.26 -2.58 -5.28
CA SER A 142 18.95 -3.20 -5.01
C SER A 142 18.49 -4.11 -6.14
N MET A 143 18.71 -3.70 -7.39
CA MET A 143 18.32 -4.47 -8.58
C MET A 143 18.98 -5.86 -8.60
N ALA A 144 20.24 -5.98 -8.19
CA ALA A 144 20.94 -7.25 -8.09
C ALA A 144 20.75 -7.94 -6.72
N GLY A 145 20.66 -7.16 -5.65
CA GLY A 145 20.59 -7.64 -4.27
C GLY A 145 19.26 -8.29 -3.91
N ILE A 146 18.13 -7.72 -4.33
CA ILE A 146 16.80 -8.25 -4.01
C ILE A 146 16.61 -9.67 -4.57
N PRO A 147 16.88 -9.97 -5.86
CA PRO A 147 16.78 -11.34 -6.38
C PRO A 147 17.72 -12.33 -5.65
N LEU A 148 18.94 -11.90 -5.32
CA LEU A 148 19.88 -12.73 -4.56
C LEU A 148 19.34 -13.05 -3.16
N TYR A 149 18.73 -12.06 -2.50
CA TYR A 149 18.11 -12.24 -1.20
C TYR A 149 16.89 -13.17 -1.25
N LEU A 150 16.05 -13.05 -2.29
CA LEU A 150 14.93 -13.98 -2.52
C LEU A 150 15.41 -15.42 -2.74
N LEU A 151 16.54 -15.62 -3.43
CA LEU A 151 17.14 -16.96 -3.57
C LEU A 151 17.57 -17.53 -2.20
N TYR A 152 18.18 -16.70 -1.35
CA TYR A 152 18.52 -17.08 0.02
C TYR A 152 17.26 -17.48 0.81
N LEU A 153 16.23 -16.64 0.81
CA LEU A 153 14.96 -16.91 1.51
C LEU A 153 14.34 -18.22 1.06
N ASN A 154 14.37 -18.53 -0.24
CA ASN A 154 13.85 -19.80 -0.76
C ASN A 154 14.56 -21.02 -0.19
N GLN A 155 15.89 -20.97 -0.01
CA GLN A 155 16.63 -22.08 0.58
C GLN A 155 16.32 -22.22 2.08
N CYS A 156 16.26 -21.11 2.81
CA CYS A 156 15.90 -21.12 4.21
C CYS A 156 14.46 -21.62 4.42
N ASN A 157 13.52 -21.22 3.57
CA ASN A 157 12.14 -21.69 3.62
C ASN A 157 12.06 -23.22 3.41
N ARG A 158 12.85 -23.78 2.49
CA ARG A 158 12.93 -25.24 2.29
C ARG A 158 13.47 -25.95 3.53
N MET A 159 14.53 -25.40 4.14
CA MET A 159 15.12 -25.92 5.36
C MET A 159 14.11 -25.89 6.52
N ILE A 160 13.50 -24.74 6.81
CA ILE A 160 12.54 -24.59 7.91
C ILE A 160 11.28 -25.43 7.66
N SER A 161 10.79 -25.50 6.41
CA SER A 161 9.62 -26.31 6.06
C SER A 161 9.85 -27.81 6.25
N SER A 162 11.11 -28.27 6.28
CA SER A 162 11.44 -29.66 6.62
C SER A 162 11.34 -29.96 8.12
N LEU A 163 11.50 -28.94 8.97
CA LEU A 163 11.40 -29.08 10.44
C LEU A 163 9.97 -28.87 10.93
N ILE A 164 9.24 -27.91 10.34
CA ILE A 164 7.94 -27.46 10.83
C ILE A 164 6.92 -27.50 9.69
N THR A 165 5.79 -28.18 9.91
CA THR A 165 4.72 -28.33 8.91
C THR A 165 3.37 -27.83 9.44
N GLY A 166 2.57 -27.23 8.55
CA GLY A 166 1.19 -26.85 8.82
C GLY A 166 1.06 -25.59 9.68
N TRP A 167 0.00 -25.53 10.50
CA TRP A 167 -0.28 -24.39 11.40
C TRP A 167 0.83 -24.13 12.43
N LYS A 168 1.69 -25.12 12.69
CA LYS A 168 2.86 -24.96 13.56
C LYS A 168 3.83 -23.90 13.03
N VAL A 169 3.87 -23.66 11.72
CA VAL A 169 4.69 -22.61 11.10
C VAL A 169 4.23 -21.22 11.58
N VAL A 170 2.93 -20.97 11.56
CA VAL A 170 2.34 -19.69 12.03
C VAL A 170 2.53 -19.53 13.53
N ALA A 171 2.36 -20.62 14.30
CA ALA A 171 2.62 -20.60 15.74
C ALA A 171 4.11 -20.34 16.06
N ALA A 172 5.03 -20.90 15.27
CA ALA A 172 6.46 -20.64 15.41
C ALA A 172 6.80 -19.18 15.13
N LEU A 173 6.20 -18.56 14.10
CA LEU A 173 6.35 -17.12 13.85
C LEU A 173 5.87 -16.30 15.04
N PHE A 174 4.66 -16.57 15.53
CA PHE A 174 4.11 -15.84 16.68
C PHE A 174 4.99 -15.98 17.93
N SER A 175 5.47 -17.19 18.21
CA SER A 175 6.41 -17.45 19.31
C SER A 175 7.73 -16.71 19.14
N PHE A 176 8.26 -16.64 17.91
CA PHE A 176 9.50 -15.94 17.61
C PHE A 176 9.36 -14.43 17.77
N VAL A 177 8.28 -13.84 17.24
CA VAL A 177 7.95 -12.42 17.43
C VAL A 177 7.76 -12.09 18.91
N PHE A 178 7.04 -12.94 19.65
CA PHE A 178 6.84 -12.75 21.09
C PHE A 178 8.17 -12.76 21.85
N THR A 179 9.05 -13.72 21.55
CA THR A 179 10.37 -13.80 22.17
C THR A 179 11.23 -12.58 21.81
N GLY A 180 11.22 -12.17 20.55
CA GLY A 180 11.92 -10.96 20.08
C GLY A 180 11.41 -9.70 20.80
N ALA A 181 10.10 -9.57 20.99
CA ALA A 181 9.50 -8.47 21.72
C ALA A 181 9.96 -8.42 23.19
N VAL A 182 10.00 -9.57 23.88
CA VAL A 182 10.52 -9.66 25.25
C VAL A 182 12.00 -9.28 25.32
N VAL A 183 12.80 -9.72 24.35
CA VAL A 183 14.23 -9.37 24.28
C VAL A 183 14.41 -7.87 24.10
N VAL A 184 13.71 -7.25 23.14
CA VAL A 184 13.76 -5.79 22.92
C VAL A 184 13.32 -5.02 24.17
N ASP A 185 12.23 -5.46 24.81
CA ASP A 185 11.70 -4.84 26.04
C ASP A 185 12.71 -4.86 27.20
N ILE A 186 13.48 -5.95 27.34
CA ILE A 186 14.53 -6.05 28.35
C ILE A 186 15.74 -5.18 28.00
N LEU A 187 16.11 -5.12 26.72
CA LEU A 187 17.29 -4.38 26.25
C LEU A 187 17.07 -2.85 26.23
N GLU A 188 15.86 -2.38 25.95
CA GLU A 188 15.54 -0.96 25.77
C GLU A 188 15.08 -0.27 27.07
N LYS A 189 15.42 -0.86 28.23
CA LYS A 189 14.92 -0.52 29.57
C LYS A 189 15.08 0.95 30.04
N ASP A 190 15.81 1.79 29.30
CA ASP A 190 16.13 3.20 29.63
C ASP A 190 15.49 4.24 28.69
N SER A 191 14.82 3.85 27.60
CA SER A 191 14.22 4.77 26.64
C SER A 191 12.70 4.75 26.75
N ASP A 192 12.09 5.89 27.11
CA ASP A 192 10.67 6.21 27.12
C ASP A 192 9.69 5.02 27.07
N ALA A 193 9.06 4.70 28.21
CA ALA A 193 8.18 3.55 28.45
C ALA A 193 7.10 3.32 27.36
N LYS A 194 7.49 2.68 26.27
CA LYS A 194 6.59 2.12 25.25
C LYS A 194 5.93 0.88 25.85
N SER A 195 4.64 0.70 25.60
CA SER A 195 3.93 -0.49 26.06
C SER A 195 4.48 -1.75 25.39
N PHE A 196 4.51 -2.90 26.08
CA PHE A 196 4.92 -4.19 25.49
C PHE A 196 4.25 -4.48 24.13
N LEU A 197 2.97 -4.12 23.99
CA LEU A 197 2.22 -4.29 22.75
C LEU A 197 2.77 -3.45 21.58
N TYR A 198 3.34 -2.27 21.85
CA TYR A 198 4.06 -1.48 20.85
C TYR A 198 5.34 -2.21 20.40
N ASN A 199 6.14 -2.73 21.34
CA ASN A 199 7.36 -3.46 21.04
C ASN A 199 7.05 -4.74 20.23
N PHE A 200 6.02 -5.47 20.63
CA PHE A 200 5.52 -6.64 19.89
C PHE A 200 5.10 -6.29 18.46
N PHE A 201 4.31 -5.22 18.30
CA PHE A 201 3.88 -4.77 16.98
C PHE A 201 5.05 -4.27 16.11
N SER A 202 6.00 -3.55 16.71
CA SER A 202 7.20 -3.05 16.03
C SER A 202 8.06 -4.21 15.51
N VAL A 203 8.33 -5.21 16.35
CA VAL A 203 9.08 -6.42 15.97
C VAL A 203 8.36 -7.19 14.87
N PHE A 204 7.03 -7.33 14.97
CA PHE A 204 6.23 -7.95 13.92
C PHE A 204 6.40 -7.22 12.59
N LEU A 205 6.20 -5.90 12.56
CA LEU A 205 6.34 -5.11 11.34
C LEU A 205 7.74 -5.22 10.74
N HIS A 206 8.78 -5.26 11.57
CA HIS A 206 10.16 -5.39 11.12
C HIS A 206 10.39 -6.73 10.40
N PHE A 207 9.93 -7.85 10.98
CA PHE A 207 10.06 -9.17 10.35
C PHE A 207 9.12 -9.37 9.15
N THR A 208 8.11 -8.51 8.96
CA THR A 208 7.28 -8.48 7.75
C THR A 208 7.74 -7.43 6.73
N THR A 209 8.96 -6.90 6.84
CA THR A 209 9.56 -5.86 5.97
C THR A 209 8.83 -4.50 5.93
N VAL A 210 7.88 -4.26 6.83
CA VAL A 210 7.11 -2.99 6.87
C VAL A 210 7.71 -2.00 7.88
N GLY A 211 8.27 -2.51 8.97
CA GLY A 211 8.70 -1.71 10.13
C GLY A 211 10.12 -1.16 9.99
N GLU A 212 10.33 0.00 10.60
CA GLU A 212 11.65 0.62 10.72
C GLU A 212 12.43 0.02 11.90
N GLU A 213 13.76 -0.05 11.75
CA GLU A 213 14.67 -0.54 12.78
C GLU A 213 14.91 0.55 13.83
N SER A 214 14.45 0.35 15.08
CA SER A 214 14.62 1.31 16.17
C SER A 214 15.58 0.87 17.27
N SER A 215 16.15 -0.34 17.19
CA SER A 215 16.91 -0.91 18.31
C SER A 215 18.42 -0.70 18.19
N GLY A 216 19.05 -0.22 19.26
CA GLY A 216 20.51 -0.11 19.44
C GLY A 216 21.26 -1.45 19.60
N ILE A 217 20.67 -2.56 19.15
CA ILE A 217 21.30 -3.88 19.17
C ILE A 217 22.47 -3.88 18.16
N GLY A 218 23.58 -4.55 18.52
CA GLY A 218 24.75 -4.65 17.66
C GLY A 218 24.42 -5.15 16.24
N THR A 219 24.95 -4.45 15.23
CA THR A 219 24.61 -4.62 13.81
C THR A 219 24.59 -6.08 13.34
N PHE A 220 25.60 -6.86 13.70
CA PHE A 220 25.69 -8.27 13.25
C PHE A 220 24.61 -9.17 13.85
N LEU A 221 24.29 -8.98 15.13
CA LEU A 221 23.27 -9.78 15.80
C LEU A 221 21.87 -9.45 15.26
N MET A 222 21.62 -8.16 14.98
CA MET A 222 20.40 -7.72 14.30
C MET A 222 20.24 -8.38 12.94
N ILE A 223 21.28 -8.30 12.09
CA ILE A 223 21.22 -8.89 10.75
C ILE A 223 20.89 -10.39 10.83
N LEU A 224 21.56 -11.15 11.71
CA LEU A 224 21.29 -12.59 11.86
C LEU A 224 19.86 -12.87 12.34
N LEU A 225 19.38 -12.13 13.34
CA LEU A 225 18.03 -12.28 13.86
C LEU A 225 16.98 -11.94 12.80
N CYS A 226 17.19 -10.86 12.05
CA CYS A 226 16.30 -10.42 10.98
C CYS A 226 16.28 -11.42 9.82
N MET A 227 17.43 -11.97 9.43
CA MET A 227 17.50 -13.01 8.39
C MET A 227 16.65 -14.23 8.74
N PHE A 228 16.73 -14.68 9.99
CA PHE A 228 15.91 -15.79 10.47
C PHE A 228 14.43 -15.41 10.57
N GLY A 229 14.11 -14.25 11.12
CA GLY A 229 12.73 -13.75 11.24
C GLY A 229 12.03 -13.55 9.89
N LEU A 230 12.75 -13.02 8.90
CA LEU A 230 12.26 -12.83 7.54
C LEU A 230 12.01 -14.15 6.83
N SER A 231 12.88 -15.15 7.01
CA SER A 231 12.62 -16.48 6.47
C SER A 231 11.39 -17.13 7.11
N LEU A 232 11.24 -17.03 8.42
CA LEU A 232 10.06 -17.59 9.11
C LEU A 232 8.76 -16.88 8.70
N SER A 233 8.81 -15.56 8.51
CA SER A 233 7.69 -14.76 8.01
C SER A 233 7.35 -15.11 6.56
N SER A 234 8.36 -15.20 5.69
CA SER A 234 8.21 -15.60 4.29
C SER A 234 7.57 -16.98 4.16
N LEU A 235 8.02 -17.97 4.93
CA LEU A 235 7.44 -19.30 4.95
C LEU A 235 5.98 -19.28 5.45
N SER A 236 5.69 -18.49 6.49
CA SER A 236 4.33 -18.34 7.03
C SER A 236 3.38 -17.73 6.00
N PHE A 237 3.81 -16.70 5.28
CA PHE A 237 3.03 -16.08 4.21
C PHE A 237 2.80 -17.05 3.04
N GLY A 238 3.82 -17.81 2.63
CA GLY A 238 3.66 -18.85 1.61
C GLY A 238 2.63 -19.91 2.01
N PHE A 239 2.65 -20.34 3.28
CA PHE A 239 1.66 -21.29 3.80
C PHE A 239 0.24 -20.70 3.84
N ILE A 240 0.09 -19.46 4.33
CA ILE A 240 -1.19 -18.76 4.37
C ILE A 240 -1.74 -18.56 2.96
N GLN A 241 -0.89 -18.16 2.00
CA GLN A 241 -1.28 -17.99 0.60
C GLN A 241 -1.82 -19.29 0.00
N GLN A 242 -1.12 -20.42 0.18
CA GLN A 242 -1.61 -21.72 -0.32
C GLN A 242 -2.96 -22.11 0.29
N LYS A 243 -3.20 -21.78 1.56
CA LYS A 243 -4.48 -22.04 2.22
C LYS A 243 -5.58 -21.11 1.71
N LEU A 244 -5.27 -19.83 1.52
CA LEU A 244 -6.17 -18.82 1.01
C LEU A 244 -6.60 -19.16 -0.43
N GLU A 245 -5.65 -19.53 -1.30
CA GLU A 245 -5.93 -19.99 -2.66
C GLU A 245 -6.91 -21.17 -2.67
N LYS A 246 -6.66 -22.18 -1.83
CA LYS A 246 -7.55 -23.36 -1.72
C LYS A 246 -8.97 -23.00 -1.28
N GLN A 247 -9.12 -22.07 -0.35
CA GLN A 247 -10.44 -21.61 0.10
C GLN A 247 -11.13 -20.76 -0.98
N LEU A 248 -10.37 -19.93 -1.70
CA LEU A 248 -10.93 -19.08 -2.74
C LEU A 248 -11.32 -19.84 -4.01
N LEU A 249 -10.79 -21.03 -4.27
CA LEU A 249 -11.17 -21.82 -5.46
C LEU A 249 -12.70 -21.99 -5.59
N SER A 250 -13.40 -22.21 -4.46
CA SER A 250 -14.87 -22.32 -4.46
C SER A 250 -15.56 -21.00 -4.84
N SER A 251 -15.00 -19.88 -4.40
CA SER A 251 -15.51 -18.54 -4.70
C SER A 251 -15.18 -18.12 -6.14
N GLU A 252 -13.99 -18.46 -6.64
CA GLU A 252 -13.55 -18.22 -8.01
C GLU A 252 -14.48 -18.94 -9.01
N TRP A 253 -14.84 -20.19 -8.71
CA TRP A 253 -15.80 -20.95 -9.52
C TRP A 253 -17.18 -20.27 -9.56
N SER A 254 -17.65 -19.78 -8.41
CA SER A 254 -18.93 -19.07 -8.31
C SER A 254 -18.91 -17.75 -9.10
N PHE A 255 -17.81 -17.00 -9.02
CA PHE A 255 -17.62 -15.76 -9.79
C PHE A 255 -17.56 -16.03 -11.29
N SER A 256 -16.85 -17.07 -11.72
CA SER A 256 -16.79 -17.49 -13.13
C SER A 256 -18.17 -17.81 -13.71
N LYS A 257 -19.04 -18.43 -12.89
CA LYS A 257 -20.44 -18.70 -13.26
C LYS A 257 -21.25 -17.41 -13.41
N LEU A 258 -21.16 -16.50 -12.44
CA LEU A 258 -21.84 -15.21 -12.47
C LEU A 258 -21.41 -14.35 -13.67
N PHE A 259 -20.11 -14.24 -13.93
CA PHE A 259 -19.59 -13.50 -15.08
C PHE A 259 -20.03 -14.15 -16.40
N GLY A 260 -20.21 -15.47 -16.43
CA GLY A 260 -20.73 -16.18 -17.61
C GLY A 260 -22.21 -15.87 -17.86
N GLN A 261 -23.00 -15.73 -16.79
CA GLN A 261 -24.39 -15.29 -16.88
C GLN A 261 -24.50 -13.84 -17.33
N LEU A 262 -23.65 -12.95 -16.81
CA LEU A 262 -23.60 -11.55 -17.20
C LEU A 262 -23.25 -11.37 -18.68
N ASN A 263 -22.24 -12.08 -19.18
CA ASN A 263 -21.91 -12.03 -20.61
C ASN A 263 -23.06 -12.50 -21.49
N ARG A 264 -23.74 -13.60 -21.10
CA ARG A 264 -24.93 -14.09 -21.81
C ARG A 264 -26.10 -13.10 -21.78
N MET A 265 -26.27 -12.35 -20.69
CA MET A 265 -27.28 -11.30 -20.62
C MET A 265 -26.91 -10.11 -21.51
N LYS A 266 -25.64 -9.71 -21.50
CA LYS A 266 -25.13 -8.64 -22.37
C LYS A 266 -25.34 -8.98 -23.84
N GLU A 267 -24.94 -10.18 -24.28
CA GLU A 267 -25.15 -10.64 -25.67
C GLU A 267 -26.63 -10.65 -26.07
N LYS A 268 -27.54 -10.95 -25.15
CA LYS A 268 -28.98 -10.89 -25.41
C LYS A 268 -29.49 -9.45 -25.56
N MET A 269 -28.97 -8.52 -24.75
CA MET A 269 -29.32 -7.10 -24.85
C MET A 269 -28.75 -6.48 -26.13
N ASP A 270 -27.51 -6.82 -26.50
CA ASP A 270 -26.87 -6.34 -27.73
C ASP A 270 -27.67 -6.83 -28.96
N LYS A 271 -28.04 -8.13 -29.00
CA LYS A 271 -28.89 -8.67 -30.08
C LYS A 271 -30.28 -8.03 -30.13
N ALA A 272 -30.94 -7.85 -28.98
CA ALA A 272 -32.24 -7.19 -28.94
C ALA A 272 -32.18 -5.74 -29.47
N SER A 273 -31.07 -5.04 -29.22
CA SER A 273 -30.86 -3.69 -29.75
C SER A 273 -30.57 -3.66 -31.27
N GLU A 274 -29.89 -4.68 -31.81
CA GLU A 274 -29.68 -4.84 -33.25
C GLU A 274 -31.01 -5.17 -33.95
N ASP A 275 -31.80 -6.10 -33.41
CA ASP A 275 -33.09 -6.50 -33.95
C ASP A 275 -34.12 -5.34 -33.97
N GLU A 276 -34.15 -4.50 -32.91
CA GLU A 276 -34.98 -3.27 -32.89
C GLU A 276 -34.52 -2.24 -33.93
N SER A 277 -33.22 -2.13 -34.17
CA SER A 277 -32.67 -1.21 -35.18
C SER A 277 -32.98 -1.66 -36.61
N GLU A 278 -32.92 -2.96 -36.91
CA GLU A 278 -33.29 -3.51 -38.22
C GLU A 278 -34.80 -3.44 -38.47
N ALA A 279 -35.63 -3.64 -37.44
CA ALA A 279 -37.08 -3.46 -37.53
C ALA A 279 -37.46 -1.99 -37.82
N ALA A 280 -36.76 -1.01 -37.24
CA ALA A 280 -37.00 0.40 -37.50
C ALA A 280 -36.60 0.83 -38.93
N ILE A 281 -35.59 0.17 -39.53
CA ILE A 281 -35.14 0.44 -40.91
C ILE A 281 -36.11 -0.14 -41.94
N THR A 282 -36.68 -1.32 -41.67
CA THR A 282 -37.62 -2.00 -42.59
C THR A 282 -39.00 -1.34 -42.65
N VAL A 283 -39.47 -0.73 -41.57
CA VAL A 283 -40.79 -0.02 -41.54
C VAL A 283 -40.78 1.28 -42.37
N ASN A 284 -39.63 1.93 -42.58
CA ASN A 284 -39.52 3.15 -43.38
C ASN A 284 -39.42 2.91 -44.90
N HIS A 285 -39.49 1.67 -45.37
CA HIS A 285 -39.34 1.31 -46.77
C HIS A 285 -40.56 0.54 -47.30
N TYR A 286 -41.73 1.18 -47.34
CA TYR A 286 -42.87 0.72 -48.14
C TYR A 286 -43.03 1.60 -49.40
N PRO A 287 -43.22 1.02 -50.60
CA PRO A 287 -43.42 1.78 -51.82
C PRO A 287 -44.83 2.38 -51.83
N ILE A 288 -44.93 3.65 -52.24
CA ILE A 288 -46.17 4.36 -52.49
C ILE A 288 -46.91 3.60 -53.60
N ALA A 289 -48.04 2.97 -53.28
CA ALA A 289 -48.94 2.37 -54.25
C ALA A 289 -49.83 3.49 -54.82
N GLU A 290 -49.89 3.54 -56.14
CA GLU A 290 -50.72 4.46 -56.94
C GLU A 290 -52.20 4.19 -56.65
N GLU A 291 -52.95 5.24 -56.29
CA GLU A 291 -54.41 5.22 -56.17
C GLU A 291 -55.01 5.33 -57.59
N GLU A 292 -55.70 4.28 -58.04
CA GLU A 292 -56.62 4.33 -59.19
C GLU A 292 -58.00 4.81 -58.69
N GLU A 293 -58.47 5.95 -59.23
CA GLU A 293 -59.81 6.50 -59.00
C GLU A 293 -60.85 5.71 -59.82
N GLU A 294 -61.82 5.06 -59.15
CA GLU A 294 -63.03 4.51 -59.76
C GLU A 294 -64.11 5.62 -59.81
N GLU A 295 -64.54 6.01 -61.01
CA GLU A 295 -65.69 6.91 -61.22
C GLU A 295 -67.02 6.12 -61.17
N GLU A 296 -67.95 6.64 -60.38
CA GLU A 296 -69.28 6.10 -60.08
C GLU A 296 -70.25 6.17 -61.29
N GLU A 297 -71.08 5.13 -61.41
CA GLU A 297 -72.25 5.06 -62.29
C GLU A 297 -73.38 5.95 -61.74
N GLU A 298 -74.00 6.78 -62.60
CA GLU A 298 -75.38 7.27 -62.39
C GLU A 298 -76.25 6.91 -63.61
N GLU A 299 -77.31 6.16 -63.31
CA GLU A 299 -78.47 5.86 -64.15
C GLU A 299 -79.34 7.13 -64.35
N GLU A 300 -79.98 7.27 -65.51
CA GLU A 300 -81.32 7.88 -65.72
C GLU A 300 -81.66 7.70 -67.22
N GLU A 301 -82.51 6.75 -67.60
CA GLU A 301 -83.98 6.80 -67.76
C GLU A 301 -84.52 7.56 -69.00
N GLU A 302 -85.45 6.87 -69.67
CA GLU A 302 -86.54 7.30 -70.57
C GLU A 302 -86.33 7.49 -72.11
N ASP A 303 -87.12 6.65 -72.81
CA ASP A 303 -87.74 6.71 -74.16
C ASP A 303 -86.92 6.58 -75.48
#